data_AF-A0A8C4YTU4-F1
#
_entry.id   AF-A0A8C4YTU4-F1
#
_cell.length_a   1.000
_cell.length_b   1.000
_cell.length_c   1.000
_cell.angle_alpha   90.00
_cell.angle_beta   90.00
_cell.angle_gamma   90.00
#
_symmetry.space_group_name_H-M   'P 1'
#
loop_
_entity.id
_entity.type
_entity.pdbx_description
1 polymer ?
#
loop_
_entity_poly.entity_id
_entity_poly.type
_entity_poly.pdbx_seq_one_letter_code
_entity_poly.pdbx_strand_id
1 'polypeptide(L)'
;EDEVEDIEVLSENSKRLRHNSLQRQWNKALRSSLLTLRDHVPELVKDEKTAKIHILTKAIDYIHSFQAEEHKLLLEKEKLQARQQQLKIVKIIFVNLRWNMLQGLSAIDTENTLPA
;
A
#
# COMPACT_ATOMS: atom_id res chain seq x y z
N GLU A 1 67.05 -8.95 -0.97
CA GLU A 1 65.97 -8.88 0.02
C GLU A 1 65.09 -7.64 -0.22
N ASP A 2 65.66 -6.54 -0.70
CA ASP A 2 64.93 -5.28 -0.99
C ASP A 2 63.79 -5.37 -2.02
N GLU A 3 63.85 -6.26 -3.03
CA GLU A 3 62.77 -6.39 -4.04
C GLU A 3 61.49 -7.09 -3.52
N VAL A 4 61.59 -7.90 -2.46
CA VAL A 4 60.45 -8.66 -1.93
C VAL A 4 59.54 -7.75 -1.08
N GLU A 5 60.15 -6.78 -0.39
CA GLU A 5 59.46 -5.79 0.45
C GLU A 5 58.64 -4.81 -0.40
N ASP A 6 59.18 -4.38 -1.56
CA ASP A 6 58.45 -3.53 -2.52
C ASP A 6 57.21 -4.22 -3.11
N ILE A 7 57.29 -5.52 -3.45
CA ILE A 7 56.15 -6.27 -4.00
C ILE A 7 55.04 -6.41 -2.95
N GLU A 8 55.40 -6.69 -1.70
CA GLU A 8 54.43 -6.84 -0.60
C GLU A 8 53.77 -5.50 -0.23
N VAL A 9 54.54 -4.41 -0.20
CA VAL A 9 54.02 -3.05 0.02
C VAL A 9 53.10 -2.59 -1.12
N LEU A 10 53.45 -2.88 -2.38
CA LEU A 10 52.60 -2.59 -3.54
C LEU A 10 51.29 -3.42 -3.53
N SER A 11 51.37 -4.68 -3.10
CA SER A 11 50.21 -5.56 -2.91
C SER A 11 49.27 -5.03 -1.82
N GLU A 12 49.83 -4.59 -0.69
CA GLU A 12 49.05 -4.02 0.42
C GLU A 12 48.40 -2.68 0.06
N ASN A 13 49.12 -1.82 -0.67
CA ASN A 13 48.55 -0.59 -1.22
C ASN A 13 47.39 -0.88 -2.18
N SER A 14 47.53 -1.89 -3.03
CA SER A 14 46.48 -2.31 -3.97
C SER A 14 45.23 -2.83 -3.25
N LYS A 15 45.39 -3.62 -2.17
CA LYS A 15 44.28 -4.06 -1.32
C LYS A 15 43.57 -2.88 -0.65
N ARG A 16 44.32 -1.93 -0.09
CA ARG A 16 43.78 -0.71 0.52
C ARG A 16 43.02 0.15 -0.50
N LEU A 17 43.53 0.32 -1.70
CA LEU A 17 42.86 1.07 -2.78
C LEU A 17 41.55 0.40 -3.20
N ARG A 18 41.56 -0.93 -3.36
CA ARG A 18 40.36 -1.70 -3.67
C ARG A 18 39.32 -1.58 -2.56
N HIS A 19 39.74 -1.70 -1.30
CA HIS A 19 38.85 -1.55 -0.14
C HIS A 19 38.22 -0.15 -0.07
N ASN A 20 39.01 0.91 -0.25
CA ASN A 20 38.49 2.28 -0.28
C ASN A 20 37.49 2.49 -1.42
N SER A 21 37.76 1.93 -2.60
CA SER A 21 36.86 2.02 -3.76
C SER A 21 35.53 1.33 -3.50
N LEU A 22 35.56 0.13 -2.90
CA LEU A 22 34.35 -0.59 -2.49
C LEU A 22 33.57 0.19 -1.43
N GLN A 23 34.24 0.73 -0.42
CA GLN A 23 33.59 1.51 0.63
C GLN A 23 32.94 2.80 0.10
N ARG A 24 33.57 3.45 -0.89
CA ARG A 24 33.00 4.61 -1.59
C ARG A 24 31.74 4.23 -2.37
N GLN A 25 31.77 3.10 -3.10
CA GLN A 25 30.60 2.62 -3.83
C GLN A 25 29.45 2.27 -2.88
N TRP A 26 29.74 1.55 -1.81
CA TRP A 26 28.75 1.21 -0.79
C TRP A 26 28.14 2.47 -0.15
N ASN A 27 28.97 3.44 0.24
CA ASN A 27 28.50 4.72 0.77
C ASN A 27 27.64 5.50 -0.22
N LYS A 28 27.98 5.47 -1.52
CA LYS A 28 27.19 6.10 -2.58
C LYS A 28 25.81 5.42 -2.71
N ALA A 29 25.78 4.09 -2.75
CA ALA A 29 24.55 3.32 -2.83
C ALA A 29 23.64 3.57 -1.61
N LEU A 30 24.21 3.57 -0.39
CA LEU A 30 23.48 3.86 0.84
C LEU A 30 22.89 5.28 0.84
N ARG A 31 23.67 6.29 0.42
CA ARG A 31 23.16 7.66 0.28
C ARG A 31 22.03 7.75 -0.73
N SER A 32 22.15 7.06 -1.87
CA SER A 32 21.08 7.01 -2.87
C SER A 32 19.81 6.40 -2.30
N SER A 33 19.92 5.28 -1.58
CA SER A 33 18.76 4.62 -0.96
C SER A 33 18.08 5.51 0.09
N LEU A 34 18.85 6.23 0.91
CA LEU A 34 18.30 7.17 1.89
C LEU A 34 17.61 8.36 1.23
N LEU A 35 18.14 8.87 0.12
CA LEU A 35 17.49 9.94 -0.64
C LEU A 35 16.17 9.47 -1.25
N THR A 36 16.16 8.28 -1.86
CA THR A 36 14.92 7.67 -2.36
C THR A 36 13.92 7.48 -1.24
N LEU A 37 14.34 6.99 -0.06
CA LEU A 37 13.45 6.83 1.09
C LEU A 37 12.85 8.17 1.54
N ARG A 38 13.67 9.21 1.64
CA ARG A 38 13.22 10.57 1.98
C ARG A 38 12.14 11.06 1.01
N ASP A 39 12.33 10.84 -0.29
CA ASP A 39 11.41 11.31 -1.32
C ASP A 39 10.02 10.62 -1.25
N HIS A 40 9.93 9.44 -0.62
CA HIS A 40 8.66 8.75 -0.37
C HIS A 40 7.97 9.15 0.95
N VAL A 41 8.69 9.85 1.85
CA VAL A 41 8.14 10.30 3.13
C VAL A 41 7.64 11.74 2.97
N PRO A 42 6.32 11.97 2.91
CA PRO A 42 5.76 13.28 2.55
C PRO A 42 6.19 14.43 3.47
N GLU A 43 6.48 14.15 4.74
CA GLU A 43 7.00 15.13 5.70
C GLU A 43 8.42 15.61 5.36
N LEU A 44 9.22 14.78 4.70
CA LEU A 44 10.64 15.02 4.45
C LEU A 44 10.97 15.49 3.04
N VAL A 45 10.02 15.43 2.10
CA VAL A 45 10.21 15.88 0.70
C VAL A 45 10.60 17.37 0.64
N LYS A 46 10.18 18.17 1.63
CA LYS A 46 10.46 19.62 1.71
C LYS A 46 11.82 19.94 2.34
N ASP A 47 12.39 19.01 3.11
CA ASP A 47 13.60 19.24 3.87
C ASP A 47 14.82 18.67 3.13
N GLU A 48 15.56 19.55 2.47
CA GLU A 48 16.72 19.16 1.67
C GLU A 48 17.91 18.68 2.55
N LYS A 49 17.98 19.14 3.80
CA LYS A 49 19.05 18.83 4.77
C LYS A 49 18.55 18.02 5.97
N THR A 50 18.01 16.83 5.72
CA THR A 50 17.57 15.91 6.78
C THR A 50 18.70 14.97 7.22
N ALA A 51 18.88 14.79 8.53
CA ALA A 51 19.84 13.82 9.08
C ALA A 51 19.39 12.37 8.80
N LYS A 52 20.35 11.45 8.59
CA LYS A 52 20.06 10.03 8.29
C LYS A 52 19.12 9.37 9.31
N ILE A 53 19.37 9.61 10.60
CA ILE A 53 18.55 9.05 11.68
C ILE A 53 17.11 9.57 11.61
N HIS A 54 16.94 10.85 11.29
CA HIS A 54 15.61 11.45 11.19
C HIS A 54 14.83 10.93 9.99
N ILE A 55 15.50 10.67 8.85
CA ILE A 55 14.90 9.98 7.69
C ILE A 55 14.33 8.62 8.11
N LEU A 56 15.13 7.82 8.83
CA LEU A 56 14.72 6.49 9.26
C LEU A 56 13.57 6.54 10.29
N THR A 57 13.66 7.42 11.29
CA THR A 57 12.60 7.57 12.30
C THR A 57 11.28 7.97 11.65
N LYS A 58 11.30 8.99 10.79
CA LYS A 58 10.08 9.46 10.12
C LYS A 58 9.51 8.46 9.12
N ALA A 59 10.36 7.67 8.46
CA ALA A 59 9.89 6.59 7.61
C ALA A 59 9.14 5.51 8.40
N ILE A 60 9.66 5.15 9.58
CA ILE A 60 9.00 4.19 10.49
C ILE A 60 7.67 4.76 10.98
N ASP A 61 7.67 5.99 11.47
CA ASP A 61 6.46 6.67 11.94
C ASP A 61 5.40 6.73 10.83
N TYR A 62 5.82 7.06 9.59
CA TYR A 62 4.95 7.12 8.43
C TYR A 62 4.33 5.75 8.09
N ILE A 63 5.11 4.67 8.15
CA ILE A 63 4.58 3.31 7.94
C ILE A 63 3.51 2.98 8.98
N HIS A 64 3.75 3.31 10.26
CA HIS A 64 2.77 3.07 11.31
C HIS A 64 1.48 3.87 11.12
N SER A 65 1.59 5.16 10.77
CA SER A 65 0.40 5.97 10.48
C SER A 65 -0.35 5.47 9.24
N PHE A 66 0.39 5.07 8.20
CA PHE A 66 -0.18 4.57 6.95
C PHE A 66 -0.95 3.26 7.17
N GLN A 67 -0.40 2.34 7.97
CA GLN A 67 -1.09 1.10 8.34
C GLN A 67 -2.36 1.35 9.15
N ALA A 68 -2.34 2.31 10.07
CA ALA A 68 -3.54 2.68 10.84
C ALA A 68 -4.62 3.28 9.93
N GLU A 69 -4.24 4.11 8.98
CA GLU A 69 -5.15 4.68 7.98
C GLU A 69 -5.72 3.60 7.04
N GLU A 70 -4.86 2.71 6.53
CA GLU A 70 -5.27 1.57 5.70
C GLU A 70 -6.32 0.71 6.42
N HIS A 71 -6.08 0.36 7.69
CA HIS A 71 -7.04 -0.41 8.49
C HIS A 71 -8.38 0.32 8.64
N LYS A 72 -8.36 1.63 8.90
CA LYS A 72 -9.58 2.44 8.99
C LYS A 72 -10.35 2.46 7.66
N LEU A 73 -9.65 2.63 6.54
CA LEU A 73 -10.26 2.64 5.21
C LEU A 73 -10.85 1.27 4.84
N LEU A 74 -10.20 0.17 5.24
CA LEU A 74 -10.74 -1.17 5.07
C LEU A 74 -12.06 -1.37 5.81
N LEU A 75 -12.13 -0.95 7.09
CA LEU A 75 -13.37 -1.01 7.87
C LEU A 75 -14.50 -0.17 7.25
N GLU A 76 -14.17 1.02 6.74
CA GLU A 76 -15.16 1.87 6.07
C GLU A 76 -15.67 1.22 4.76
N LYS A 77 -14.76 0.63 3.97
CA LYS A 77 -15.10 -0.11 2.76
C LYS A 77 -16.05 -1.27 3.06
N GLU A 78 -15.77 -2.07 4.09
CA GLU A 78 -16.64 -3.18 4.49
C GLU A 78 -18.02 -2.70 4.91
N LYS A 79 -18.10 -1.62 5.71
CA LYS A 79 -19.37 -1.00 6.11
C LYS A 79 -20.18 -0.53 4.90
N LEU A 80 -19.54 0.12 3.94
CA LEU A 80 -20.19 0.58 2.71
C LEU A 80 -20.65 -0.60 1.84
N GLN A 81 -19.86 -1.66 1.73
CA GLN A 81 -20.22 -2.88 1.01
C GLN A 81 -21.43 -3.57 1.65
N ALA A 82 -21.47 -3.70 2.97
CA ALA A 82 -22.60 -4.25 3.70
C ALA A 82 -23.88 -3.43 3.43
N ARG A 83 -23.80 -2.09 3.51
CA ARG A 83 -24.92 -1.21 3.19
C ARG A 83 -25.37 -1.36 1.74
N GLN A 84 -24.44 -1.48 0.80
CA GLN A 84 -24.75 -1.70 -0.61
C GLN A 84 -25.48 -3.04 -0.83
N GLN A 85 -25.03 -4.12 -0.18
CA GLN A 85 -25.68 -5.42 -0.26
C GLN A 85 -27.09 -5.39 0.33
N GLN A 86 -27.28 -4.77 1.50
CA GLN A 86 -28.61 -4.58 2.08
C GLN A 86 -29.56 -3.86 1.12
N LEU A 87 -29.12 -2.76 0.50
CA LEU A 87 -29.93 -2.03 -0.46
C LEU A 87 -30.27 -2.86 -1.70
N LYS A 88 -29.35 -3.70 -2.19
CA LYS A 88 -29.62 -4.64 -3.29
C LYS A 88 -30.70 -5.65 -2.89
N ILE A 89 -30.61 -6.22 -1.69
CA ILE A 89 -31.61 -7.17 -1.16
C ILE A 89 -32.98 -6.49 -1.07
N VAL A 90 -33.07 -5.30 -0.50
CA VAL A 90 -34.32 -4.54 -0.40
C VAL A 90 -34.93 -4.30 -1.78
N LYS A 91 -34.13 -3.92 -2.79
CA LYS A 91 -34.60 -3.75 -4.17
C LYS A 91 -35.17 -5.06 -4.74
N ILE A 92 -34.51 -6.19 -4.53
CA ILE A 92 -34.97 -7.51 -4.99
C ILE A 92 -36.30 -7.88 -4.31
N ILE A 93 -36.38 -7.72 -2.99
CA ILE A 93 -37.61 -7.99 -2.22
C ILE A 93 -38.75 -7.12 -2.76
N PHE A 94 -38.51 -5.82 -2.99
CA PHE A 94 -39.53 -4.93 -3.54
C PHE A 94 -40.01 -5.37 -4.93
N VAL A 95 -39.10 -5.77 -5.82
CA VAL A 95 -39.44 -6.29 -7.15
C VAL A 95 -40.26 -7.58 -7.04
N ASN A 96 -39.86 -8.51 -6.17
CA ASN A 96 -40.56 -9.78 -5.95
C ASN A 96 -41.95 -9.55 -5.36
N LEU A 97 -42.08 -8.64 -4.38
CA LEU A 97 -43.37 -8.27 -3.80
C LEU A 97 -44.29 -7.65 -4.86
N ARG A 98 -43.76 -6.72 -5.68
CA ARG A 98 -44.53 -6.12 -6.78
C ARG A 98 -44.99 -7.17 -7.79
N TRP A 99 -44.11 -8.10 -8.15
CA TRP A 99 -44.44 -9.19 -9.06
C TRP A 99 -45.55 -10.09 -8.49
N ASN A 100 -45.41 -10.53 -7.24
CA ASN A 100 -46.42 -11.35 -6.56
C ASN A 100 -47.77 -10.62 -6.45
N MET A 101 -47.77 -9.32 -6.17
CA MET A 101 -49.00 -8.52 -6.12
C MET A 101 -49.71 -8.46 -7.49
N LEU A 102 -48.94 -8.30 -8.58
CA LEU A 102 -49.49 -8.31 -9.94
C LEU A 102 -50.09 -9.67 -10.32
N GLN A 103 -49.44 -10.77 -9.93
CA GLN A 103 -49.97 -12.13 -10.13
C GLN A 103 -51.25 -12.36 -9.30
N GLY A 104 -51.27 -11.92 -8.04
CA GLY A 104 -52.45 -12.00 -7.17
C GLY A 104 -53.65 -11.22 -7.73
N LEU A 105 -53.42 -10.05 -8.33
CA LEU A 105 -54.49 -9.28 -9.00
C LEU A 105 -55.03 -10.02 -10.23
N SER A 106 -54.17 -10.62 -11.06
CA SER A 106 -54.61 -11.39 -12.22
C SER A 106 -55.41 -12.66 -11.86
N ALA A 107 -55.16 -13.25 -10.69
CA ALA A 107 -55.90 -14.42 -10.21
C ALA A 107 -57.34 -14.06 -9.77
N ILE A 108 -57.53 -12.89 -9.16
CA ILE A 108 -58.85 -12.38 -8.74
C ILE A 108 -59.76 -12.10 -9.96
N ASP A 109 -59.18 -11.60 -11.05
CA ASP A 109 -59.92 -11.36 -12.30
C ASP A 109 -60.41 -12.68 -12.95
N THR A 110 -59.67 -13.78 -12.78
CA THR A 110 -60.06 -15.09 -13.30
C THR A 110 -61.16 -15.79 -12.49
N GLU A 111 -61.22 -15.56 -11.18
CA GLU A 111 -62.28 -16.13 -10.31
C GLU A 111 -63.64 -15.44 -10.49
N ASN A 112 -63.66 -14.14 -10.82
CA ASN A 112 -64.89 -13.39 -11.09
C ASN A 112 -65.47 -13.56 -12.51
N THR A 113 -64.79 -14.32 -13.38
CA THR A 113 -65.20 -14.52 -14.79
C THR A 113 -65.69 -15.95 -15.08
N LEU A 114 -65.91 -16.78 -14.06
CA LEU A 114 -66.56 -18.10 -14.23
C LEU A 114 -68.08 -17.91 -14.42
N PRO A 115 -68.66 -18.24 -15.58
CA PRO A 115 -70.12 -18.22 -15.74
C PRO A 115 -70.75 -19.37 -14.94
N ALA A 116 -71.88 -19.05 -14.30
CA ALA A 116 -72.78 -20.03 -13.67
C ALA A 116 -73.44 -20.97 -14.70
#